data_AF-A0A9X9S2L9-F1
#
_entry.id   AF-A0A9X9S2L9-F1
#
_cell.length_a   1.000
_cell.length_b   1.000
_cell.length_c   1.000
_cell.angle_alpha   90.00
_cell.angle_beta   90.00
_cell.angle_gamma   90.00
#
_symmetry.space_group_name_H-M   'P 1'
#
loop_
_entity.id
_entity.type
_entity.pdbx_description
1 polymer ?
#
loop_
_entity_poly.entity_id
_entity_poly.type
_entity_poly.pdbx_seq_one_letter_code
_entity_poly.pdbx_strand_id
1 'polypeptide(L)'
;MNIENDIFKVVEDAQYAGEFESEDLIRKMQPSGRSGLAVSIGGDEQFLLIFIDGTVEGAALLGKEGNLYGDKAIYLCDNNLKFKIYLTGKSIAESVAAGCRIYDKGHIQSSHLEEIPEIGEQKKGRGSIRLRITSGGEPLAGARVSMRKGRQLLLSEVSGPDGIVGFKLVHGVYDCIIVDRTGDVHKYRIEFNDELIDTVIEI
;
A
#
# COMPACT_ATOMS: atom_id res chain seq x y z
N MET A 1 -10.44 -28.23 -17.18
CA MET A 1 -9.43 -27.14 -17.18
C MET A 1 -8.35 -27.58 -16.20
N ASN A 2 -7.13 -27.83 -16.65
CA ASN A 2 -6.04 -28.32 -15.78
C ASN A 2 -5.08 -27.15 -15.55
N ILE A 3 -5.31 -26.45 -14.44
CA ILE A 3 -4.59 -25.22 -14.11
C ILE A 3 -3.07 -25.42 -14.02
N GLU A 4 -2.62 -26.62 -13.65
CA GLU A 4 -1.19 -26.95 -13.59
C GLU A 4 -0.55 -26.90 -14.98
N ASN A 5 -1.21 -27.47 -16.00
CA ASN A 5 -0.73 -27.39 -17.38
C ASN A 5 -0.73 -25.95 -17.93
N ASP A 6 -1.69 -25.13 -17.51
CA ASP A 6 -1.79 -23.75 -17.95
C ASP A 6 -0.72 -22.86 -17.28
N ILE A 7 -0.38 -23.15 -16.01
CA ILE A 7 0.76 -22.54 -15.29
C ILE A 7 2.07 -22.88 -15.99
N PHE A 8 2.30 -24.15 -16.37
CA PHE A 8 3.52 -24.56 -17.08
C PHE A 8 3.70 -23.80 -18.40
N LYS A 9 2.63 -23.64 -19.19
CA LYS A 9 2.67 -22.87 -20.44
C LYS A 9 2.99 -21.40 -20.22
N VAL A 10 2.50 -20.79 -19.15
CA VAL A 10 2.88 -19.40 -18.82
C VAL A 10 4.37 -19.32 -18.56
N VAL A 11 4.93 -20.26 -17.78
CA VAL A 11 6.36 -20.23 -17.43
C VAL A 11 7.27 -20.47 -18.65
N GLU A 12 6.87 -21.32 -19.60
CA GLU A 12 7.65 -21.59 -20.83
C GLU A 12 7.77 -20.37 -21.75
N ASP A 13 6.69 -19.58 -21.91
CA ASP A 13 6.66 -18.42 -22.82
C ASP A 13 6.95 -17.07 -22.12
N ALA A 14 7.11 -17.06 -20.79
CA ALA A 14 7.17 -15.82 -20.05
C ALA A 14 8.56 -15.19 -19.92
N GLN A 15 8.58 -13.87 -20.04
CA GLN A 15 9.77 -13.07 -19.74
C GLN A 15 9.88 -12.86 -18.23
N TYR A 16 10.97 -13.35 -17.62
CA TYR A 16 11.30 -13.02 -16.24
C TYR A 16 11.50 -11.51 -16.08
N ALA A 17 10.75 -10.89 -15.17
CA ALA A 17 10.74 -9.44 -14.96
C ALA A 17 11.24 -9.00 -13.58
N GLY A 18 11.70 -9.95 -12.75
CA GLY A 18 12.36 -9.68 -11.48
C GLY A 18 11.76 -10.47 -10.32
N GLU A 19 12.25 -10.16 -9.13
CA GLU A 19 11.81 -10.73 -7.86
C GLU A 19 11.46 -9.60 -6.90
N PHE A 20 10.30 -9.69 -6.28
CA PHE A 20 9.71 -8.64 -5.45
C PHE A 20 9.01 -9.25 -4.25
N GLU A 21 8.99 -8.54 -3.13
CA GLU A 21 8.06 -8.84 -2.04
C GLU A 21 6.64 -8.51 -2.47
N SER A 22 5.65 -9.17 -1.88
CA SER A 22 4.25 -9.12 -2.34
C SER A 22 3.68 -7.70 -2.46
N GLU A 23 3.95 -6.82 -1.49
CA GLU A 23 3.45 -5.44 -1.49
C GLU A 23 4.11 -4.60 -2.60
N ASP A 24 5.43 -4.71 -2.75
CA ASP A 24 6.20 -4.02 -3.79
C ASP A 24 5.80 -4.50 -5.19
N LEU A 25 5.51 -5.79 -5.33
CA LEU A 25 5.05 -6.38 -6.57
C LEU A 25 3.74 -5.76 -7.04
N ILE A 26 2.73 -5.67 -6.15
CA ILE A 26 1.42 -5.10 -6.48
C ILE A 26 1.59 -3.62 -6.87
N ARG A 27 2.36 -2.85 -6.09
CA ARG A 27 2.65 -1.43 -6.37
C ARG A 27 3.34 -1.21 -7.72
N LYS A 28 4.16 -2.16 -8.16
CA LYS A 28 4.89 -2.08 -9.43
C LYS A 28 4.05 -2.56 -10.63
N MET A 29 3.23 -3.58 -10.44
CA MET A 29 2.40 -4.15 -11.49
C MET A 29 1.22 -3.25 -11.84
N GLN A 30 0.57 -2.65 -10.84
CA GLN A 30 -0.62 -1.81 -11.03
C GLN A 30 -0.43 -0.65 -12.04
N PRO A 31 0.61 0.20 -11.94
CA PRO A 31 0.82 1.26 -12.94
C PRO A 31 1.40 0.74 -14.26
N SER A 32 1.99 -0.45 -14.28
CA SER A 32 2.59 -1.01 -15.49
C SER A 32 1.56 -1.49 -16.51
N GLY A 33 0.35 -1.83 -16.06
CA GLY A 33 -0.71 -2.40 -16.91
C GLY A 33 -0.32 -3.75 -17.55
N ARG A 34 0.67 -4.45 -16.99
CA ARG A 34 1.20 -5.70 -17.56
C ARG A 34 0.48 -6.91 -16.98
N SER A 35 0.45 -7.98 -17.76
CA SER A 35 -0.13 -9.27 -17.37
C SER A 35 0.97 -10.30 -17.16
N GLY A 36 0.76 -11.22 -16.23
CA GLY A 36 1.82 -12.14 -15.80
C GLY A 36 1.43 -13.06 -14.65
N LEU A 37 2.34 -13.98 -14.35
CA LEU A 37 2.30 -14.84 -13.18
C LEU A 37 3.41 -14.45 -12.22
N ALA A 38 3.08 -14.25 -10.96
CA ALA A 38 4.06 -14.15 -9.89
C ALA A 38 4.07 -15.45 -9.11
N VAL A 39 5.25 -16.04 -8.91
CA VAL A 39 5.42 -17.34 -8.27
C VAL A 39 6.34 -17.19 -7.07
N SER A 40 5.87 -17.60 -5.89
CA SER A 40 6.66 -17.75 -4.67
C SER A 40 6.80 -19.23 -4.37
N ILE A 41 8.00 -19.68 -4.02
CA ILE A 41 8.31 -21.07 -3.70
C ILE A 41 8.79 -21.08 -2.25
N GLY A 42 7.98 -21.66 -1.36
CA GLY A 42 8.25 -21.73 0.07
C GLY A 42 8.19 -23.17 0.57
N GLY A 43 9.35 -23.79 0.79
CA GLY A 43 9.42 -25.17 1.29
C GLY A 43 8.70 -26.16 0.35
N ASP A 44 7.60 -26.73 0.85
CA ASP A 44 6.76 -27.71 0.14
C ASP A 44 5.54 -27.10 -0.57
N GLU A 45 5.36 -25.78 -0.49
CA GLU A 45 4.22 -25.07 -1.05
C GLU A 45 4.66 -24.03 -2.09
N GLN A 46 3.79 -23.81 -3.08
CA GLN A 46 3.98 -22.79 -4.11
C GLN A 46 2.79 -21.86 -4.15
N PHE A 47 3.06 -20.57 -4.03
CA PHE A 47 2.04 -19.53 -4.11
C PHE A 47 2.11 -18.85 -5.46
N LEU A 48 0.96 -18.68 -6.12
CA LEU A 48 0.82 -18.03 -7.40
C LEU A 48 -0.14 -16.84 -7.30
N LEU A 49 0.27 -15.72 -7.87
CA LEU A 49 -0.59 -14.56 -8.13
C LEU A 49 -0.66 -14.31 -9.64
N ILE A 50 -1.87 -14.11 -10.15
CA ILE A 50 -2.11 -13.90 -11.57
C ILE A 50 -2.52 -12.45 -11.79
N PHE A 51 -1.70 -11.73 -12.55
CA PHE A 51 -1.90 -10.33 -12.89
C PHE A 51 -2.51 -10.21 -14.29
N ILE A 52 -3.56 -9.40 -14.40
CA ILE A 52 -4.19 -8.98 -15.66
C ILE A 52 -4.27 -7.47 -15.65
N ASP A 53 -3.66 -6.83 -16.66
CA ASP A 53 -3.60 -5.37 -16.78
C ASP A 53 -3.13 -4.69 -15.46
N GLY A 54 -2.14 -5.29 -14.81
CA GLY A 54 -1.57 -4.80 -13.55
C GLY A 54 -2.37 -5.12 -12.29
N THR A 55 -3.53 -5.75 -12.40
CA THR A 55 -4.39 -6.10 -11.25
C THR A 55 -4.30 -7.58 -10.94
N VAL A 56 -4.28 -7.96 -9.67
CA VAL A 56 -4.38 -9.37 -9.28
C VAL A 56 -5.82 -9.85 -9.52
N GLU A 57 -5.99 -10.81 -10.43
CA GLU A 57 -7.28 -11.39 -10.78
C GLU A 57 -7.40 -12.86 -10.37
N GLY A 58 -6.29 -13.53 -10.05
CA GLY A 58 -6.29 -14.91 -9.61
C GLY A 58 -5.21 -15.20 -8.58
N ALA A 59 -5.45 -16.22 -7.74
CA ALA A 59 -4.46 -16.74 -6.80
C ALA A 59 -4.58 -18.26 -6.66
N ALA A 60 -3.45 -18.94 -6.51
CA ALA A 60 -3.42 -20.36 -6.19
C ALA A 60 -2.34 -20.65 -5.15
N LEU A 61 -2.65 -21.52 -4.20
CA LEU A 61 -1.68 -22.12 -3.29
C LEU A 61 -1.65 -23.61 -3.59
N LEU A 62 -0.50 -24.10 -4.04
CA LEU A 62 -0.28 -25.49 -4.41
C LEU A 62 0.54 -26.14 -3.30
N GLY A 63 0.01 -27.19 -2.68
CA GLY A 63 0.65 -27.87 -1.56
C GLY A 63 0.44 -29.38 -1.60
N LYS A 64 1.19 -30.12 -0.78
CA LYS A 64 1.12 -31.59 -0.74
C LYS A 64 -0.23 -32.13 -0.24
N GLU A 65 -0.90 -31.38 0.62
CA GLU A 65 -2.19 -31.77 1.21
C GLU A 65 -3.40 -31.33 0.37
N GLY A 66 -3.16 -30.61 -0.72
CA GLY A 66 -4.18 -30.12 -1.63
C GLY A 66 -3.89 -28.71 -2.13
N ASN A 67 -4.71 -28.29 -3.10
CA ASN A 67 -4.57 -26.99 -3.73
C ASN A 67 -5.73 -26.07 -3.33
N LEU A 68 -5.42 -24.82 -3.04
CA LEU A 68 -6.40 -23.76 -2.83
C LEU A 68 -6.35 -22.78 -3.98
N TYR A 69 -7.51 -22.21 -4.32
CA TYR A 69 -7.68 -21.32 -5.46
C TYR A 69 -8.57 -20.12 -5.10
N GLY A 70 -8.36 -19.00 -5.79
CA GLY A 70 -9.15 -17.79 -5.66
C GLY A 70 -9.07 -17.19 -4.26
N ASP A 71 -10.22 -16.80 -3.72
CA ASP A 71 -10.31 -16.14 -2.42
C ASP A 71 -9.69 -16.98 -1.29
N LYS A 72 -9.79 -18.32 -1.35
CA LYS A 72 -9.18 -19.19 -0.33
C LYS A 72 -7.66 -19.14 -0.34
N ALA A 73 -7.07 -19.03 -1.53
CA ALA A 73 -5.62 -18.91 -1.65
C ALA A 73 -5.17 -17.55 -1.12
N ILE A 74 -5.84 -16.45 -1.51
CA ILE A 74 -5.40 -15.10 -1.15
C ILE A 74 -5.37 -14.85 0.37
N TYR A 75 -6.25 -15.49 1.14
CA TYR A 75 -6.23 -15.43 2.61
C TYR A 75 -4.93 -15.93 3.24
N LEU A 76 -4.21 -16.81 2.55
CA LEU A 76 -2.95 -17.40 3.01
C LEU A 76 -1.72 -16.76 2.35
N CYS A 77 -1.92 -15.70 1.55
CA CYS A 77 -0.82 -14.95 0.98
C CYS A 77 -0.18 -14.08 2.06
N ASP A 78 0.93 -14.53 2.65
CA ASP A 78 1.73 -13.72 3.57
C ASP A 78 2.43 -12.58 2.81
N ASN A 79 2.44 -11.39 3.42
CA ASN A 79 3.07 -10.20 2.88
C ASN A 79 4.59 -10.37 2.71
N ASN A 80 5.21 -11.26 3.48
CA ASN A 80 6.66 -11.51 3.45
C ASN A 80 7.09 -12.47 2.33
N LEU A 81 6.16 -12.98 1.52
CA LEU A 81 6.48 -13.85 0.40
C LEU A 81 7.24 -13.09 -0.69
N LYS A 82 8.32 -13.70 -1.17
CA LYS A 82 9.09 -13.23 -2.33
C LYS A 82 8.61 -13.92 -3.58
N PHE A 83 8.15 -13.12 -4.53
CA PHE A 83 7.59 -13.57 -5.78
C PHE A 83 8.53 -13.26 -6.93
N LYS A 84 8.78 -14.27 -7.76
CA LYS A 84 9.37 -14.12 -9.08
C LYS A 84 8.27 -13.85 -10.09
N ILE A 85 8.36 -12.74 -10.82
CA ILE A 85 7.35 -12.33 -11.80
C ILE A 85 7.76 -12.73 -13.22
N TYR A 86 6.81 -13.33 -13.92
CA TYR A 86 6.92 -13.85 -15.27
C TYR A 86 5.83 -13.19 -16.12
N LEU A 87 6.23 -12.28 -17.01
CA LEU A 87 5.30 -11.53 -17.85
C LEU A 87 4.87 -12.38 -19.04
N THR A 88 3.57 -12.35 -19.34
CA THR A 88 2.99 -13.11 -20.46
C THR A 88 1.89 -12.31 -21.16
N GLY A 89 1.41 -12.82 -22.29
CA GLY A 89 0.28 -12.24 -23.01
C GLY A 89 -0.99 -12.26 -22.17
N LYS A 90 -1.80 -11.19 -22.27
CA LYS A 90 -3.05 -11.03 -21.52
C LYS A 90 -3.99 -12.24 -21.63
N SER A 91 -4.18 -12.77 -22.83
CA SER A 91 -5.07 -13.92 -23.07
C SER A 91 -4.64 -15.18 -22.31
N ILE A 92 -3.33 -15.38 -22.15
CA ILE A 92 -2.79 -16.52 -21.41
C ILE A 92 -3.03 -16.31 -19.91
N ALA A 93 -2.73 -15.11 -19.40
CA ALA A 93 -3.00 -14.76 -18.00
C ALA A 93 -4.50 -14.85 -17.65
N GLU A 94 -5.39 -14.41 -18.54
CA GLU A 94 -6.85 -14.55 -18.39
C GLU A 94 -7.29 -16.02 -18.30
N SER A 95 -6.73 -16.88 -19.15
CA SER A 95 -7.02 -18.31 -19.12
C SER A 95 -6.64 -18.94 -17.78
N VAL A 96 -5.47 -18.60 -17.24
CA VAL A 96 -5.04 -19.12 -15.93
C VAL A 96 -5.90 -18.55 -14.80
N ALA A 97 -6.16 -17.24 -14.81
CA ALA A 97 -7.01 -16.59 -13.81
C ALA A 97 -8.42 -17.17 -13.77
N ALA A 98 -8.97 -17.61 -14.90
CA ALA A 98 -10.30 -18.22 -14.95
C ALA A 98 -10.42 -19.47 -14.04
N GLY A 99 -9.33 -20.21 -13.84
CA GLY A 99 -9.30 -21.38 -12.96
C GLY A 99 -9.11 -21.07 -11.48
N CYS A 100 -8.73 -19.84 -11.15
CA CYS A 100 -8.33 -19.47 -9.80
C CYS A 100 -8.75 -18.05 -9.42
N ARG A 101 -9.90 -17.62 -9.96
CA ARG A 101 -10.35 -16.24 -9.90
C ARG A 101 -10.62 -15.78 -8.47
N ILE A 102 -10.17 -14.57 -8.17
CA ILE A 102 -10.47 -13.88 -6.92
C ILE A 102 -11.69 -12.99 -7.17
N TYR A 103 -12.72 -13.17 -6.35
CA TYR A 103 -13.93 -12.35 -6.40
C TYR A 103 -13.87 -11.27 -5.33
N ASP A 104 -13.36 -11.60 -4.14
CA ASP A 104 -13.18 -10.64 -3.06
C ASP A 104 -11.79 -10.00 -3.10
N LYS A 105 -11.72 -8.86 -3.79
CA LYS A 105 -10.48 -8.07 -3.91
C LYS A 105 -10.20 -7.20 -2.69
N GLY A 106 -11.09 -7.15 -1.70
CA GLY A 106 -10.89 -6.38 -0.47
C GLY A 106 -9.61 -6.79 0.26
N HIS A 107 -9.23 -8.06 0.16
CA HIS A 107 -8.04 -8.62 0.80
C HIS A 107 -6.71 -8.35 0.06
N ILE A 108 -6.75 -7.94 -1.21
CA ILE A 108 -5.56 -7.58 -2.00
C ILE A 108 -5.26 -6.07 -1.88
N GLN A 109 -6.28 -5.26 -1.60
CA GLN A 109 -6.18 -3.80 -1.53
C GLN A 109 -5.60 -3.27 -0.21
N SER A 110 -4.93 -4.11 0.57
CA SER A 110 -4.21 -3.76 1.81
C SER A 110 -2.92 -2.97 1.55
N SER A 111 -2.97 -1.94 0.71
CA SER A 111 -2.17 -0.72 0.91
C SER A 111 -3.02 0.45 1.47
N HIS A 112 -4.31 0.22 1.71
CA HIS A 112 -5.09 0.94 2.69
C HIS A 112 -5.34 0.06 3.91
N LEU A 113 -4.29 -0.24 4.66
CA LEU A 113 -4.46 -0.57 6.07
C LEU A 113 -5.10 0.65 6.76
N GLU A 114 -6.42 0.67 6.85
CA GLU A 114 -7.01 0.93 8.17
C GLU A 114 -6.37 -0.11 9.09
N GLU A 115 -5.46 0.35 9.95
CA GLU A 115 -4.72 -0.47 10.90
C GLU A 115 -5.69 -1.40 11.62
N ILE A 116 -5.68 -2.69 11.27
CA ILE A 116 -6.29 -3.72 12.11
C ILE A 116 -5.50 -3.67 13.42
N PRO A 117 -6.14 -3.38 14.57
CA PRO A 117 -5.41 -3.35 15.82
C PRO A 117 -4.95 -4.76 16.15
N GLU A 118 -3.65 -5.02 16.03
CA GLU A 118 -3.05 -6.26 16.49
C GLU A 118 -3.11 -6.33 18.02
N ILE A 119 -3.81 -7.33 18.55
CA ILE A 119 -3.84 -7.61 19.98
C ILE A 119 -2.57 -8.36 20.34
N GLY A 120 -1.54 -7.66 20.82
CA GLY A 120 -0.38 -8.32 21.43
C GLY A 120 0.96 -7.61 21.26
N GLU A 121 1.13 -6.75 20.25
CA GLU A 121 2.35 -5.94 20.14
C GLU A 121 2.21 -4.63 20.91
N GLN A 122 3.31 -4.18 21.53
CA GLN A 122 3.34 -2.91 22.24
C GLN A 122 2.92 -1.81 21.28
N LYS A 123 1.76 -1.18 21.56
CA LYS A 123 1.28 0.03 20.87
C LYS A 123 2.48 0.95 20.64
N LYS A 124 2.97 1.05 19.39
CA LYS A 124 3.77 2.22 19.00
C LYS A 124 2.85 3.41 19.26
N GLY A 125 3.12 4.14 20.33
CA GLY A 125 2.28 5.24 20.77
C GLY A 125 2.10 6.22 19.62
N ARG A 126 0.95 6.91 19.55
CA ARG A 126 0.83 8.07 18.68
C ARG A 126 1.84 9.11 19.18
N GLY A 127 2.88 9.36 18.40
CA GLY A 127 3.81 10.45 18.65
C GLY A 127 3.12 11.80 18.42
N SER A 128 3.72 12.87 18.95
CA SER A 128 3.17 14.22 18.83
C SER A 128 4.01 15.04 17.86
N ILE A 129 3.38 15.66 16.87
CA ILE A 129 4.03 16.71 16.08
C ILE A 129 3.45 18.07 16.47
N ARG A 130 4.33 19.03 16.73
CA ARG A 130 3.98 20.44 16.89
C ARG A 130 4.53 21.22 15.72
N LEU A 131 3.66 21.97 15.06
CA LEU A 131 4.04 22.87 13.98
C LEU A 131 3.85 24.30 14.46
N ARG A 132 4.88 25.12 14.29
CA ARG A 132 4.77 26.57 14.44
C ARG A 132 4.67 27.19 13.05
N ILE A 133 3.52 27.76 12.76
CA ILE A 133 3.24 28.43 11.48
C ILE A 133 3.62 29.90 11.63
N THR A 134 4.47 30.38 10.74
CA THR A 134 4.94 31.76 10.71
C THR A 134 4.76 32.38 9.34
N SER A 135 4.57 33.70 9.28
CA SER A 135 4.54 34.45 8.03
C SER A 135 5.22 35.81 8.24
N GLY A 136 6.26 36.07 7.46
CA GLY A 136 7.16 37.21 7.67
C GLY A 136 7.93 37.09 8.98
N GLY A 137 8.20 35.87 9.47
CA GLY A 137 8.88 35.60 10.73
C GLY A 137 8.03 35.76 12.00
N GLU A 138 6.77 36.20 11.88
CA GLU A 138 5.83 36.32 13.00
C GLU A 138 4.86 35.14 13.06
N PRO A 139 4.40 34.70 14.25
CA PRO A 139 3.42 33.63 14.37
C PRO A 139 2.11 33.94 13.64
N LEU A 140 1.65 32.98 12.83
CA LEU A 140 0.43 33.14 12.05
C LEU A 140 -0.76 32.46 12.74
N ALA A 141 -1.62 33.27 13.35
CA ALA A 141 -2.86 32.83 13.96
C ALA A 141 -4.00 32.67 12.94
N GLY A 142 -4.88 31.69 13.18
CA GLY A 142 -6.09 31.47 12.37
C GLY A 142 -5.88 30.70 11.07
N ALA A 143 -4.68 30.18 10.82
CA ALA A 143 -4.40 29.32 9.67
C ALA A 143 -4.99 27.93 9.92
N ARG A 144 -5.75 27.39 8.95
CA ARG A 144 -6.23 26.01 9.02
C ARG A 144 -5.12 25.08 8.54
N VAL A 145 -4.63 24.25 9.43
CA VAL A 145 -3.61 23.24 9.14
C VAL A 145 -4.27 21.87 9.09
N SER A 146 -4.02 21.12 8.04
CA SER A 146 -4.62 19.81 7.79
C SER A 146 -3.55 18.78 7.44
N MET A 147 -3.59 17.63 8.12
CA MET A 147 -2.74 16.48 7.81
C MET A 147 -3.50 15.46 6.96
N ARG A 148 -2.93 15.10 5.82
CA ARG A 148 -3.48 14.09 4.90
C ARG A 148 -2.51 12.97 4.65
N LYS A 149 -3.04 11.77 4.40
CA LYS A 149 -2.28 10.63 3.88
C LYS A 149 -2.97 10.18 2.59
N GLY A 150 -2.36 10.51 1.45
CA GLY A 150 -3.01 10.35 0.15
C GLY A 150 -4.28 11.21 0.02
N ARG A 151 -5.42 10.60 -0.31
CA ARG A 151 -6.71 11.32 -0.47
C ARG A 151 -7.49 11.51 0.82
N GLN A 152 -7.06 10.87 1.92
CA GLN A 152 -7.77 10.91 3.20
C GLN A 152 -7.27 12.07 4.06
N LEU A 153 -8.20 12.92 4.50
CA LEU A 153 -7.96 13.88 5.56
C LEU A 153 -8.00 13.14 6.90
N LEU A 154 -6.91 13.23 7.67
CA LEU A 154 -6.81 12.55 8.96
C LEU A 154 -7.19 13.48 10.11
N LEU A 155 -6.58 14.67 10.13
CA LEU A 155 -6.72 15.63 11.21
C LEU A 155 -6.68 17.05 10.64
N SER A 156 -7.39 17.97 11.30
CA SER A 156 -7.30 19.40 11.01
C SER A 156 -7.39 20.20 12.30
N GLU A 157 -6.58 21.24 12.41
CA GLU A 157 -6.58 22.18 13.51
C GLU A 157 -6.45 23.60 12.96
N VAL A 158 -6.71 24.60 13.80
CA VAL A 158 -6.54 26.02 13.47
C VAL A 158 -5.50 26.58 14.41
N SER A 159 -4.49 27.28 13.89
CA SER A 159 -3.41 27.83 14.69
C SER A 159 -3.91 28.89 15.68
N GLY A 160 -3.43 28.78 16.92
CA GLY A 160 -3.68 29.76 17.98
C GLY A 160 -2.90 31.07 17.80
N PRO A 161 -3.02 32.01 18.76
CA PRO A 161 -2.27 33.27 18.74
C PRO A 161 -0.74 33.12 18.69
N ASP A 162 -0.22 31.98 19.14
CA ASP A 162 1.21 31.61 19.11
C ASP A 162 1.63 30.91 17.81
N GLY A 163 0.71 30.77 16.85
CA GLY A 163 0.94 30.09 15.57
C GLY A 163 1.10 28.59 15.69
N ILE A 164 0.81 27.97 16.84
CA ILE A 164 1.09 26.56 17.08
C ILE A 164 -0.15 25.69 16.77
N VAL A 165 0.10 24.54 16.15
CA VAL A 165 -0.85 23.42 16.04
C VAL A 165 -0.17 22.12 16.44
N GLY A 166 -0.92 21.18 16.99
CA GLY A 166 -0.44 19.91 17.52
C GLY A 166 -1.24 18.73 17.00
N PHE A 167 -0.57 17.75 16.38
CA PHE A 167 -1.21 16.53 15.91
C PHE A 167 -0.63 15.30 16.60
N LYS A 168 -1.49 14.31 16.90
CA LYS A 168 -1.07 12.98 17.30
C LYS A 168 -1.06 12.06 16.09
N LEU A 169 0.11 11.69 15.62
CA LEU A 169 0.31 10.91 14.41
C LEU A 169 1.02 9.59 14.70
N VAL A 170 0.77 8.61 13.83
CA VAL A 170 1.58 7.39 13.74
C VAL A 170 2.75 7.63 12.79
N HIS A 171 3.76 6.78 12.81
CA HIS A 171 4.90 6.92 11.91
C HIS A 171 4.45 6.86 10.44
N GLY A 172 4.97 7.76 9.61
CA GLY A 172 4.63 7.81 8.19
C GLY A 172 4.82 9.17 7.52
N VAL A 173 4.45 9.23 6.25
CA VAL A 173 4.57 10.40 5.40
C VAL A 173 3.20 11.04 5.20
N TYR A 174 3.14 12.35 5.36
CA TYR A 174 1.91 13.15 5.33
C TYR A 174 2.04 14.36 4.40
N ASP A 175 0.93 14.72 3.77
CA ASP A 175 0.75 16.02 3.13
C ASP A 175 0.14 16.97 4.16
N CYS A 176 0.92 17.96 4.58
CA CYS A 176 0.48 19.08 5.40
C CYS A 176 -0.03 20.18 4.48
N ILE A 177 -1.32 20.51 4.63
CA ILE A 177 -1.98 21.58 3.87
C ILE A 177 -2.30 22.70 4.84
N ILE A 178 -1.78 23.90 4.54
CA ILE A 178 -2.05 25.10 5.31
C ILE A 178 -2.89 26.02 4.42
N VAL A 179 -4.06 26.39 4.92
CA VAL A 179 -4.90 27.42 4.31
C VAL A 179 -4.86 28.63 5.21
N ASP A 180 -4.32 29.73 4.69
CA ASP A 180 -4.23 30.96 5.45
C ASP A 180 -5.61 31.67 5.53
N ARG A 181 -5.64 32.86 6.14
CA ARG A 181 -6.87 33.67 6.26
C ARG A 181 -7.34 34.28 4.94
N THR A 182 -6.46 34.40 3.94
CA THR A 182 -6.78 34.95 2.63
C THR A 182 -7.36 33.88 1.70
N GLY A 183 -7.17 32.60 2.04
CA GLY A 183 -7.60 31.44 1.28
C GLY A 183 -6.47 30.82 0.46
N ASP A 184 -5.24 31.33 0.58
CA ASP A 184 -4.06 30.79 -0.08
C ASP A 184 -3.68 29.43 0.52
N VAL A 185 -3.35 28.49 -0.38
CA VAL A 185 -3.10 27.09 -0.04
C VAL A 185 -1.63 26.75 -0.19
N HIS A 186 -0.99 26.43 0.92
CA HIS A 186 0.41 26.00 0.98
C HIS A 186 0.46 24.50 1.28
N LYS A 187 1.36 23.77 0.61
CA LYS A 187 1.46 22.30 0.74
C LYS A 187 2.89 21.90 1.05
N TYR A 188 3.06 21.09 2.10
CA TYR A 188 4.35 20.58 2.56
C TYR A 188 4.27 19.08 2.75
N ARG A 189 5.35 18.38 2.42
CA ARG A 189 5.49 16.95 2.71
C ARG A 189 6.24 16.78 4.03
N ILE A 190 5.64 16.09 4.98
CA ILE A 190 6.22 15.85 6.31
C ILE A 190 6.42 14.34 6.48
N GLU A 191 7.63 13.95 6.84
CA GLU A 191 7.95 12.58 7.25
C GLU A 191 8.07 12.56 8.78
N PHE A 192 7.24 11.73 9.41
CA PHE A 192 7.15 11.60 10.86
C PHE A 192 7.61 10.21 11.29
N ASN A 193 8.79 10.12 11.92
CA ASN A 193 9.40 8.86 12.33
C ASN A 193 9.83 8.85 13.81
N ASP A 194 9.49 9.90 14.58
CA ASP A 194 9.97 10.14 15.95
C ASP A 194 8.79 10.37 16.91
N GLU A 195 9.00 10.23 18.22
CA GLU A 195 7.95 10.37 19.23
C GLU A 195 7.50 11.83 19.43
N LEU A 196 8.40 12.79 19.20
CA LEU A 196 8.12 14.23 19.25
C LEU A 196 8.87 14.98 18.14
N ILE A 197 8.14 15.66 17.26
CA ILE A 197 8.73 16.58 16.29
C ILE A 197 8.21 18.00 16.58
N ASP A 198 9.12 18.96 16.71
CA ASP A 198 8.83 20.39 16.77
C ASP A 198 9.44 21.04 15.53
N THR A 199 8.62 21.62 14.67
CA THR A 199 9.06 22.15 13.36
C THR A 199 8.39 23.47 13.06
N VAL A 200 9.15 24.38 12.46
CA VAL A 200 8.66 25.69 12.00
C VAL A 200 8.35 25.61 10.51
N ILE A 201 7.18 26.09 10.12
CA ILE A 201 6.79 26.24 8.72
C ILE A 201 6.56 27.72 8.45
N GLU A 202 7.43 28.30 7.62
CA GLU A 202 7.27 29.65 7.08
C GLU A 202 6.41 29.59 5.81
N ILE A 203 5.38 30.44 5.74
CA ILE A 203 4.47 30.57 4.60
C ILE A 203 4.38 32.00 4.07
#